data_AF-A0A970Z743-F1
#
_entry.id   AF-A0A970Z743-F1
#
_cell.length_a   1.000
_cell.length_b   1.000
_cell.length_c   1.000
_cell.angle_alpha   90.00
_cell.angle_beta   90.00
_cell.angle_gamma   90.00
#
_symmetry.space_group_name_H-M   'P 1'
#
loop_
_entity.id
_entity.type
_entity.pdbx_description
1 polymer ?
#
loop_
_entity_poly.entity_id
_entity_poly.type
_entity_poly.pdbx_seq_one_letter_code
_entity_poly.pdbx_strand_id
1 'polypeptide(L)'
;MTLERPCLRHPVLLRSAAFLASTALLATVVGVTAPAVAVVGDGTPSDPNIAFVGRWDTTNASAYVPNWAGAYVKTGFTGTTVKLRQRRTIDLYYSIDGAPYSYLTNVSGTVNLTPTPLASGNHTLQVSYRVVGGSYTGDAVFQGLVLDSGARTLPTNVSPKLIEFVGDSITLGTTSSKVALTAYGWLVGEQLGVEHTQLGYGGGCLVASADGCASVAARFLKTGYAATSANWDFSRYQASAVVINLGTNDRSHSVSSADFQNGYVAFLRTVRSKYPNAVIFAMRTFSGRYPSETQAAVQTVNNGGDRNVYYVDTTGWITSSLLSDSVHPNDAGHRAVAARLAPIIAAKLGTSTTSPTTTTSTTTTSTTTTSRTTTTTTTQPPTTTTSSGGGRTCSASYTVASSWPGGFVADVKVTAGSSAITGWRVTMTLPGGAAISNMWNGVTSGTTGTVTVTNQNYNGSLGAGQATSFGFQGTGTGSGATVSCTAG
;
A
#
# COMPACT_ATOMS: atom_id res chain seq x y z
N MET A 1 -41.50 49.07 58.83
CA MET A 1 -41.36 48.05 57.76
C MET A 1 -39.86 47.77 57.61
N THR A 2 -39.23 47.10 58.57
CA THR A 2 -38.98 45.64 58.69
C THR A 2 -38.32 45.03 57.45
N LEU A 3 -37.14 44.39 57.47
CA LEU A 3 -36.13 43.93 58.47
C LEU A 3 -34.86 43.60 57.60
N GLU A 4 -33.58 43.50 58.01
CA GLU A 4 -32.92 43.17 59.28
C GLU A 4 -31.39 43.47 59.12
N ARG A 5 -30.79 44.34 59.94
CA ARG A 5 -29.87 44.12 61.10
C ARG A 5 -28.60 43.25 60.89
N PRO A 6 -27.41 43.76 61.27
CA PRO A 6 -26.10 43.10 61.13
C PRO A 6 -25.50 42.55 62.45
N CYS A 7 -24.44 41.74 62.28
CA CYS A 7 -23.24 41.51 63.12
C CYS A 7 -23.38 41.23 64.62
N LEU A 8 -22.64 40.21 65.12
CA LEU A 8 -21.39 40.39 65.89
C LEU A 8 -20.87 39.04 66.46
N ARG A 9 -19.53 38.83 66.35
CA ARG A 9 -18.58 38.20 67.31
C ARG A 9 -18.82 36.72 67.72
N HIS A 10 -17.84 35.81 67.88
CA HIS A 10 -16.48 35.87 68.45
C HIS A 10 -15.68 34.55 68.15
N PRO A 11 -14.42 34.39 68.59
CA PRO A 11 -13.40 33.50 68.01
C PRO A 11 -13.19 32.13 68.68
N VAL A 12 -12.53 31.24 67.90
CA VAL A 12 -11.57 30.15 68.21
C VAL A 12 -11.73 29.32 69.49
N LEU A 13 -11.90 28.00 69.31
CA LEU A 13 -11.34 26.97 70.20
C LEU A 13 -10.95 25.71 69.41
N LEU A 14 -9.68 25.33 69.53
CA LEU A 14 -9.07 24.06 69.09
C LEU A 14 -9.81 22.85 69.68
N ARG A 15 -10.05 21.81 68.87
CA ARG A 15 -9.97 20.41 69.33
C ARG A 15 -9.51 19.48 68.21
N SER A 16 -8.39 18.80 68.48
CA SER A 16 -7.83 17.68 67.73
C SER A 16 -8.79 16.49 67.71
N ALA A 17 -8.95 15.84 66.56
CA ALA A 17 -9.60 14.53 66.46
C ALA A 17 -8.71 13.58 65.64
N ALA A 18 -8.41 12.42 66.24
CA ALA A 18 -7.53 11.39 65.74
C ALA A 18 -8.13 10.67 64.52
N PHE A 19 -7.29 10.38 63.52
CA PHE A 19 -7.61 9.52 62.38
C PHE A 19 -7.53 8.05 62.80
N LEU A 20 -8.67 7.35 62.79
CA LEU A 20 -8.72 5.88 62.76
C LEU A 20 -8.75 5.45 61.28
N ALA A 21 -7.67 4.82 60.82
CA ALA A 21 -7.58 4.25 59.50
C ALA A 21 -8.22 2.85 59.49
N SER A 22 -9.41 2.73 58.91
CA SER A 22 -10.03 1.44 58.59
C SER A 22 -9.61 1.01 57.18
N THR A 23 -8.70 0.05 57.09
CA THR A 23 -8.32 -0.60 55.82
C THR A 23 -9.47 -1.49 55.34
N ALA A 24 -10.24 -1.02 54.36
CA ALA A 24 -11.17 -1.85 53.60
C ALA A 24 -10.38 -2.65 52.55
N LEU A 25 -10.37 -3.97 52.69
CA LEU A 25 -9.79 -4.90 51.73
C LEU A 25 -10.72 -4.97 50.51
N LEU A 26 -10.43 -4.20 49.45
CA LEU A 26 -11.11 -4.38 48.15
C LEU A 26 -10.64 -5.68 47.52
N ALA A 27 -11.49 -6.70 47.52
CA ALA A 27 -11.33 -7.87 46.67
C ALA A 27 -11.56 -7.44 45.21
N THR A 28 -10.47 -7.32 44.44
CA THR A 28 -10.53 -7.19 42.99
C THR A 28 -11.02 -8.50 42.39
N VAL A 29 -12.31 -8.59 42.08
CA VAL A 29 -12.83 -9.64 41.21
C VAL A 29 -12.29 -9.36 39.82
N VAL A 30 -11.24 -10.07 39.43
CA VAL A 30 -10.80 -10.13 38.03
C VAL A 30 -11.88 -10.92 37.30
N GLY A 31 -12.86 -10.20 36.76
CA GLY A 31 -13.83 -10.77 35.83
C GLY A 31 -13.06 -11.23 34.59
N VAL A 32 -12.86 -12.53 34.47
CA VAL A 32 -12.47 -13.14 33.20
C VAL A 32 -13.65 -12.90 32.26
N THR A 33 -13.58 -11.85 31.45
CA THR A 33 -14.53 -11.66 30.36
C THR A 33 -14.35 -12.85 29.43
N ALA A 34 -15.35 -13.73 29.38
CA ALA A 34 -15.44 -14.73 28.33
C ALA A 34 -15.27 -14.00 26.97
N PRO A 35 -14.53 -14.57 26.01
CA PRO A 35 -14.44 -13.97 24.68
C PRO A 35 -15.87 -13.78 24.18
N ALA A 36 -16.19 -12.56 23.71
CA ALA A 36 -17.48 -12.28 23.12
C ALA A 36 -17.79 -13.38 22.10
N VAL A 37 -18.93 -14.06 22.26
CA VAL A 37 -19.37 -15.06 21.29
C VAL A 37 -19.42 -14.36 19.95
N ALA A 38 -18.57 -14.77 19.00
CA ALA A 38 -18.55 -14.19 17.67
C ALA A 38 -19.97 -14.28 17.10
N VAL A 39 -20.57 -13.11 16.78
CA VAL A 39 -21.90 -13.05 16.17
C VAL A 39 -21.84 -13.90 14.91
N VAL A 40 -22.78 -14.85 14.78
CA VAL A 40 -22.91 -15.65 13.57
C VAL A 40 -23.26 -14.69 12.45
N GLY A 41 -22.30 -14.39 11.58
CA GLY A 41 -22.52 -13.49 10.47
C GLY A 41 -23.25 -14.19 9.34
N ASP A 42 -24.23 -13.49 8.78
CA ASP A 42 -25.21 -13.99 7.81
C ASP A 42 -24.85 -13.63 6.36
N GLY A 43 -23.69 -12.99 6.17
CA GLY A 43 -23.23 -12.51 4.88
C GLY A 43 -23.92 -11.23 4.40
N THR A 44 -24.85 -10.63 5.15
CA THR A 44 -25.54 -9.39 4.73
C THR A 44 -24.60 -8.18 4.75
N PRO A 45 -24.96 -7.03 4.16
CA PRO A 45 -24.14 -5.82 4.26
C PRO A 45 -23.88 -5.37 5.71
N SER A 46 -24.82 -5.63 6.63
CA SER A 46 -24.67 -5.33 8.05
C SER A 46 -23.95 -6.42 8.86
N ASP A 47 -23.46 -7.48 8.21
CA ASP A 47 -22.74 -8.56 8.89
C ASP A 47 -21.47 -8.01 9.58
N PRO A 48 -21.35 -8.15 10.91
CA PRO A 48 -20.24 -7.57 11.67
C PRO A 48 -18.88 -8.23 11.37
N ASN A 49 -18.86 -9.38 10.71
CA ASN A 49 -17.62 -10.06 10.31
C ASN A 49 -17.05 -9.53 8.99
N ILE A 50 -17.82 -8.69 8.27
CA ILE A 50 -17.43 -8.13 6.99
C ILE A 50 -16.85 -6.73 7.19
N ALA A 51 -15.57 -6.58 6.89
CA ALA A 51 -14.88 -5.31 6.92
C ALA A 51 -15.01 -4.60 5.57
N PHE A 52 -15.51 -3.37 5.60
CA PHE A 52 -15.58 -2.47 4.45
C PHE A 52 -14.47 -1.42 4.57
N VAL A 53 -13.40 -1.59 3.79
CA VAL A 53 -12.25 -0.69 3.81
C VAL A 53 -12.40 0.39 2.76
N GLY A 54 -12.02 1.62 3.13
CA GLY A 54 -12.24 2.83 2.35
C GLY A 54 -13.61 3.46 2.64
N ARG A 55 -14.06 4.34 1.75
CA ARG A 55 -15.30 5.10 1.96
C ARG A 55 -16.47 4.46 1.24
N TRP A 56 -17.39 3.93 2.05
CA TRP A 56 -18.60 3.27 1.59
C TRP A 56 -19.83 4.09 1.98
N ASP A 57 -20.75 4.26 1.04
CA ASP A 57 -22.11 4.65 1.38
C ASP A 57 -22.85 3.44 1.96
N THR A 58 -23.28 3.59 3.21
CA THR A 58 -23.93 2.54 4.01
C THR A 58 -25.34 2.94 4.43
N THR A 59 -25.89 4.01 3.83
CA THR A 59 -27.22 4.53 4.16
C THR A 59 -28.35 3.55 3.82
N ASN A 60 -28.12 2.65 2.86
CA ASN A 60 -29.02 1.55 2.56
C ASN A 60 -28.51 0.25 3.20
N ALA A 61 -29.20 -0.24 4.24
CA ALA A 61 -28.84 -1.46 4.97
C ALA A 61 -28.76 -2.74 4.10
N SER A 62 -29.41 -2.74 2.93
CA SER A 62 -29.43 -3.88 2.00
C SER A 62 -28.43 -3.75 0.84
N ALA A 63 -27.69 -2.63 0.74
CA ALA A 63 -26.77 -2.38 -0.35
C ALA A 63 -25.72 -1.33 0.04
N TYR A 64 -24.47 -1.75 0.17
CA TYR A 64 -23.36 -0.83 0.42
C TYR A 64 -22.63 -0.50 -0.88
N VAL A 65 -22.33 0.78 -1.10
CA VAL A 65 -21.76 1.28 -2.36
C VAL A 65 -20.36 1.82 -2.09
N PRO A 66 -19.31 1.24 -2.67
CA PRO A 66 -18.00 1.87 -2.67
C PRO A 66 -18.04 3.02 -3.67
N ASN A 67 -17.52 4.19 -3.29
CA ASN A 67 -17.58 5.37 -4.18
C ASN A 67 -16.20 5.85 -4.62
N TRP A 68 -15.13 5.22 -4.15
CA TRP A 68 -13.74 5.54 -4.49
C TRP A 68 -12.96 4.28 -4.87
N ALA A 69 -11.96 4.46 -5.71
CA ALA A 69 -11.29 3.36 -6.40
C ALA A 69 -10.66 2.29 -5.53
N GLY A 70 -10.07 2.67 -4.39
CA GLY A 70 -9.40 1.72 -3.50
C GLY A 70 -10.29 1.15 -2.42
N ALA A 71 -11.61 1.17 -2.58
CA ALA A 71 -12.53 0.56 -1.61
C ALA A 71 -12.68 -0.94 -1.88
N TYR A 72 -12.59 -1.74 -0.82
CA TYR A 72 -12.69 -3.20 -0.89
C TYR A 72 -13.35 -3.80 0.36
N VAL A 73 -13.77 -5.04 0.23
CA VAL A 73 -14.39 -5.85 1.29
C VAL A 73 -13.40 -6.93 1.72
N LYS A 74 -13.28 -7.18 3.03
CA LYS A 74 -12.55 -8.33 3.59
C LYS A 74 -13.44 -9.07 4.57
N THR A 75 -13.44 -10.40 4.51
CA THR A 75 -14.08 -11.26 5.52
C THR A 75 -13.40 -12.64 5.53
N GLY A 76 -13.60 -13.42 6.58
CA GLY A 76 -13.45 -14.87 6.52
C GLY A 76 -14.79 -15.56 6.25
N PHE A 77 -14.76 -16.84 5.90
CA PHE A 77 -15.95 -17.70 5.82
C PHE A 77 -15.59 -19.17 6.06
N THR A 78 -16.55 -19.94 6.58
CA THR A 78 -16.44 -21.41 6.65
C THR A 78 -17.03 -22.06 5.40
N GLY A 79 -16.67 -23.30 5.09
CA GLY A 79 -17.35 -24.12 4.08
C GLY A 79 -16.43 -24.42 2.89
N THR A 80 -17.03 -24.57 1.72
CA THR A 80 -16.35 -24.92 0.47
C THR A 80 -16.71 -23.98 -0.68
N THR A 81 -17.84 -23.27 -0.58
CA THR A 81 -18.27 -22.30 -1.59
C THR A 81 -18.64 -20.93 -1.03
N VAL A 82 -18.38 -19.89 -1.81
CA VAL A 82 -18.83 -18.52 -1.54
C VAL A 82 -19.28 -17.85 -2.84
N LYS A 83 -20.43 -17.19 -2.77
CA LYS A 83 -20.99 -16.38 -3.86
C LYS A 83 -21.23 -14.97 -3.39
N LEU A 84 -21.18 -14.03 -4.31
CA LEU A 84 -21.36 -12.60 -4.05
C LEU A 84 -22.61 -12.09 -4.76
N ARG A 85 -23.48 -11.38 -4.04
CA ARG A 85 -24.66 -10.73 -4.61
C ARG A 85 -24.32 -9.35 -5.16
N GLN A 86 -24.59 -9.16 -6.45
CA GLN A 86 -24.39 -7.94 -7.21
C GLN A 86 -25.73 -7.42 -7.75
N ARG A 87 -25.99 -6.13 -7.55
CA ARG A 87 -27.27 -5.50 -7.93
C ARG A 87 -27.46 -5.44 -9.44
N ARG A 88 -26.43 -5.02 -10.17
CA ARG A 88 -26.39 -4.99 -11.64
C ARG A 88 -24.97 -5.34 -12.10
N THR A 89 -24.76 -5.24 -13.41
CA THR A 89 -23.50 -5.55 -14.07
C THR A 89 -22.35 -4.72 -13.52
N ILE A 90 -21.25 -5.39 -13.18
CA ILE A 90 -20.02 -4.77 -12.71
C ILE A 90 -18.81 -5.67 -12.97
N ASP A 91 -17.64 -5.04 -13.16
CA ASP A 91 -16.34 -5.70 -13.19
C ASP A 91 -15.74 -5.74 -11.78
N LEU A 92 -15.24 -6.89 -11.34
CA LEU A 92 -14.66 -7.05 -10.01
C LEU A 92 -13.44 -7.96 -9.98
N TYR A 93 -12.62 -7.76 -8.96
CA TYR A 93 -11.53 -8.63 -8.58
C TYR A 93 -11.83 -9.30 -7.24
N TYR A 94 -11.39 -10.55 -7.08
CA TYR A 94 -11.45 -11.23 -5.79
C TYR A 94 -10.20 -12.07 -5.55
N SER A 95 -9.84 -12.24 -4.28
CA SER A 95 -8.79 -13.13 -3.79
C SER A 95 -9.36 -13.98 -2.67
N ILE A 96 -9.05 -15.28 -2.72
CA ILE A 96 -9.38 -16.24 -1.66
C ILE A 96 -8.05 -16.77 -1.11
N ASP A 97 -7.93 -16.81 0.21
CA ASP A 97 -6.74 -17.35 0.91
C ASP A 97 -5.41 -16.72 0.47
N GLY A 98 -5.44 -15.43 0.12
CA GLY A 98 -4.28 -14.69 -0.35
C GLY A 98 -3.79 -15.10 -1.75
N ALA A 99 -4.55 -15.90 -2.50
CA ALA A 99 -4.23 -16.23 -3.88
C ALA A 99 -4.22 -14.98 -4.78
N PRO A 100 -3.52 -15.00 -5.92
CA PRO A 100 -3.57 -13.90 -6.88
C PRO A 100 -5.00 -13.52 -7.26
N TYR A 101 -5.26 -12.21 -7.41
CA TYR A 101 -6.59 -11.72 -7.76
C TYR A 101 -7.10 -12.29 -9.09
N SER A 102 -8.24 -12.97 -9.02
CA SER A 102 -9.08 -13.35 -10.14
C SER A 102 -9.90 -12.17 -10.62
N TYR A 103 -10.14 -12.06 -11.92
CA TYR A 103 -10.90 -10.97 -12.55
C TYR A 103 -12.18 -11.51 -13.18
N LEU A 104 -13.31 -10.91 -12.83
CA LEU A 104 -14.61 -11.20 -13.41
C LEU A 104 -15.16 -9.95 -14.10
N THR A 105 -15.62 -10.12 -15.33
CA THR A 105 -16.17 -9.04 -16.15
C THR A 105 -17.67 -9.16 -16.29
N ASN A 106 -18.35 -8.02 -16.29
CA ASN A 106 -19.79 -7.90 -16.55
C ASN A 106 -20.67 -8.88 -15.74
N VAL A 107 -20.33 -9.12 -14.47
CA VAL A 107 -21.07 -10.04 -13.61
C VAL A 107 -22.21 -9.32 -12.88
N SER A 108 -23.30 -10.03 -12.62
CA SER A 108 -24.47 -9.53 -11.88
C SER A 108 -25.22 -10.67 -11.18
N GLY A 109 -26.16 -10.35 -10.29
CA GLY A 109 -26.94 -11.36 -9.57
C GLY A 109 -26.12 -12.11 -8.52
N THR A 110 -26.28 -13.43 -8.42
CA THR A 110 -25.47 -14.25 -7.50
C THR A 110 -24.25 -14.82 -8.24
N VAL A 111 -23.09 -14.20 -8.03
CA VAL A 111 -21.83 -14.51 -8.71
C VAL A 111 -21.06 -15.56 -7.93
N ASN A 112 -20.80 -16.73 -8.53
CA ASN A 112 -20.01 -17.78 -7.88
C ASN A 112 -18.50 -17.45 -7.92
N LEU A 113 -17.88 -17.25 -6.76
CA LEU A 113 -16.44 -16.98 -6.65
C LEU A 113 -15.60 -18.25 -6.50
N THR A 114 -16.25 -19.40 -6.28
CA THR A 114 -15.63 -20.72 -6.14
C THR A 114 -16.31 -21.69 -7.10
N PRO A 115 -16.12 -21.54 -8.43
CA PRO A 115 -16.70 -22.44 -9.43
C PRO A 115 -16.23 -23.89 -9.24
N THR A 116 -15.02 -24.06 -8.71
CA THR A 116 -14.54 -25.31 -8.11
C THR A 116 -14.60 -25.17 -6.59
N PRO A 117 -15.26 -26.10 -5.88
CA PRO A 117 -15.31 -26.06 -4.42
C PRO A 117 -13.91 -26.11 -3.80
N LEU A 118 -13.72 -25.34 -2.73
CA LEU A 118 -12.52 -25.38 -1.91
C LEU A 118 -12.52 -26.63 -1.02
N ALA A 119 -11.38 -26.92 -0.39
CA ALA A 119 -11.35 -27.86 0.73
C ALA A 119 -12.26 -27.35 1.85
N SER A 120 -12.92 -28.24 2.59
CA SER A 120 -13.74 -27.81 3.73
C SER A 120 -12.85 -27.17 4.80
N GLY A 121 -13.20 -25.96 5.22
CA GLY A 121 -12.45 -25.27 6.27
C GLY A 121 -12.84 -23.81 6.44
N ASN A 122 -11.90 -23.04 7.00
CA ASN A 122 -11.98 -21.60 7.10
C ASN A 122 -11.16 -20.98 5.98
N HIS A 123 -11.74 -19.99 5.31
CA HIS A 123 -11.13 -19.27 4.20
C HIS A 123 -11.19 -17.77 4.45
N THR A 124 -10.34 -17.02 3.76
CA THR A 124 -10.40 -15.56 3.67
C THR A 124 -10.88 -15.15 2.29
N LEU A 125 -11.62 -14.04 2.23
CA LEU A 125 -12.10 -13.43 1.00
C LEU A 125 -11.78 -11.94 1.02
N GLN A 126 -11.20 -11.44 -0.06
CA GLN A 126 -11.11 -10.03 -0.38
C GLN A 126 -11.74 -9.75 -1.74
N VAL A 127 -12.58 -8.72 -1.81
CA VAL A 127 -13.25 -8.29 -3.06
C VAL A 127 -13.01 -6.81 -3.28
N SER A 128 -12.57 -6.44 -4.48
CA SER A 128 -12.44 -5.06 -4.93
C SER A 128 -13.15 -4.89 -6.26
N TYR A 129 -13.71 -3.72 -6.51
CA TYR A 129 -14.38 -3.42 -7.76
C TYR A 129 -13.42 -2.74 -8.73
N ARG A 130 -13.54 -3.00 -10.03
CA ARG A 130 -12.64 -2.41 -11.04
C ARG A 130 -13.09 -1.01 -11.42
N VAL A 131 -12.21 -0.04 -11.24
CA VAL A 131 -12.46 1.35 -11.59
C VAL A 131 -12.05 1.73 -13.01
N VAL A 132 -12.71 2.78 -13.52
CA VAL A 132 -12.37 3.55 -14.71
C VAL A 132 -12.47 5.05 -14.36
N GLY A 133 -11.36 5.78 -14.49
CA GLY A 133 -11.34 7.25 -14.32
C GLY A 133 -11.67 7.79 -12.92
N GLY A 134 -11.64 6.95 -11.88
CA GLY A 134 -11.96 7.34 -10.49
C GLY A 134 -13.37 6.93 -10.05
N SER A 135 -14.13 6.28 -10.93
CA SER A 135 -15.44 5.66 -10.67
C SER A 135 -15.44 4.22 -11.20
N TYR A 136 -16.59 3.55 -11.22
CA TYR A 136 -16.77 2.22 -11.78
C TYR A 136 -17.43 2.27 -13.16
N THR A 137 -17.07 1.35 -14.04
CA THR A 137 -17.90 1.01 -15.20
C THR A 137 -18.89 -0.06 -14.76
N GLY A 138 -20.16 0.31 -14.61
CA GLY A 138 -21.19 -0.57 -14.06
C GLY A 138 -21.66 -0.12 -12.67
N ASP A 139 -22.26 -1.05 -11.93
CA ASP A 139 -22.93 -0.79 -10.65
C ASP A 139 -22.19 -1.47 -9.49
N ALA A 140 -21.13 -0.85 -8.99
CA ALA A 140 -20.39 -1.38 -7.84
C ALA A 140 -21.25 -1.32 -6.58
N VAL A 141 -21.76 -2.47 -6.14
CA VAL A 141 -22.64 -2.59 -4.97
C VAL A 141 -22.40 -3.92 -4.29
N PHE A 142 -22.22 -3.90 -2.98
CA PHE A 142 -22.21 -5.11 -2.17
C PHE A 142 -23.62 -5.37 -1.61
N GLN A 143 -24.25 -6.48 -1.99
CA GLN A 143 -25.56 -6.91 -1.45
C GLN A 143 -25.47 -8.17 -0.57
N GLY A 144 -24.27 -8.60 -0.24
CA GLY A 144 -24.02 -9.73 0.65
C GLY A 144 -23.43 -10.97 -0.01
N LEU A 145 -23.10 -11.94 0.84
CA LEU A 145 -22.55 -13.23 0.48
C LEU A 145 -23.61 -14.33 0.58
N VAL A 146 -23.44 -15.38 -0.23
CA VAL A 146 -24.18 -16.63 -0.09
C VAL A 146 -23.16 -17.73 0.15
N LEU A 147 -23.31 -18.44 1.26
CA LEU A 147 -22.43 -19.52 1.69
C LEU A 147 -23.17 -20.87 1.62
N ASP A 148 -22.42 -21.94 1.84
CA ASP A 148 -22.98 -23.28 2.00
C ASP A 148 -23.99 -23.36 3.16
N SER A 149 -24.87 -24.35 3.14
CA SER A 149 -25.79 -24.58 4.26
C SER A 149 -25.01 -24.84 5.56
N GLY A 150 -25.32 -24.08 6.61
CA GLY A 150 -24.63 -24.16 7.91
C GLY A 150 -23.27 -23.45 7.96
N ALA A 151 -22.78 -22.91 6.85
CA ALA A 151 -21.61 -22.04 6.84
C ALA A 151 -21.94 -20.63 7.34
N ARG A 152 -20.90 -19.92 7.79
CA ARG A 152 -20.99 -18.55 8.31
C ARG A 152 -19.78 -17.74 7.89
N THR A 153 -19.90 -16.42 7.94
CA THR A 153 -18.74 -15.53 7.86
C THR A 153 -17.93 -15.60 9.17
N LEU A 154 -16.67 -15.20 9.08
CA LEU A 154 -15.73 -15.12 10.19
C LEU A 154 -15.07 -13.74 10.16
N PRO A 155 -14.73 -13.17 11.32
CA PRO A 155 -13.93 -11.96 11.33
C PRO A 155 -12.58 -12.24 10.65
N THR A 156 -12.06 -11.24 9.95
CA THR A 156 -10.75 -11.31 9.30
C THR A 156 -9.79 -10.32 9.94
N ASN A 157 -8.50 -10.52 9.73
CA ASN A 157 -7.50 -9.59 10.22
C ASN A 157 -7.56 -8.29 9.40
N VAL A 158 -7.97 -7.22 10.07
CA VAL A 158 -8.00 -5.86 9.53
C VAL A 158 -6.98 -5.03 10.30
N SER A 159 -6.04 -4.41 9.60
CA SER A 159 -5.07 -3.55 10.26
C SER A 159 -5.77 -2.35 10.91
N PRO A 160 -5.43 -1.98 12.15
CA PRO A 160 -5.96 -0.75 12.74
C PRO A 160 -5.39 0.51 12.07
N LYS A 161 -4.35 0.36 11.24
CA LYS A 161 -3.76 1.45 10.47
C LYS A 161 -4.36 1.47 9.07
N LEU A 162 -4.73 2.67 8.62
CA LEU A 162 -5.22 2.93 7.27
C LEU A 162 -4.44 4.07 6.62
N ILE A 163 -4.08 3.91 5.35
CA ILE A 163 -3.49 4.98 4.52
C ILE A 163 -4.50 5.43 3.46
N GLU A 164 -4.80 6.72 3.41
CA GLU A 164 -5.51 7.32 2.27
C GLU A 164 -4.50 7.84 1.24
N PHE A 165 -4.55 7.32 0.02
CA PHE A 165 -3.80 7.86 -1.12
C PHE A 165 -4.71 8.79 -1.91
N VAL A 166 -4.39 10.07 -1.95
CA VAL A 166 -5.19 11.11 -2.62
C VAL A 166 -4.47 11.56 -3.87
N GLY A 167 -5.14 11.52 -5.03
CA GLY A 167 -4.50 11.93 -6.27
C GLY A 167 -5.37 11.98 -7.51
N ASP A 168 -4.71 11.96 -8.65
CA ASP A 168 -5.31 11.97 -9.98
C ASP A 168 -5.30 10.56 -10.63
N SER A 169 -5.35 10.49 -11.96
CA SER A 169 -5.26 9.26 -12.74
C SER A 169 -4.08 8.36 -12.38
N ILE A 170 -2.95 8.93 -11.94
CA ILE A 170 -1.76 8.18 -11.54
C ILE A 170 -2.04 7.40 -10.25
N THR A 171 -2.69 8.03 -9.26
CA THR A 171 -3.02 7.37 -7.99
C THR A 171 -4.09 6.28 -8.17
N LEU A 172 -4.93 6.43 -9.18
CA LEU A 172 -5.93 5.45 -9.58
C LEU A 172 -5.34 4.29 -10.41
N GLY A 173 -4.08 4.37 -10.84
CA GLY A 173 -3.45 3.34 -11.67
C GLY A 173 -3.92 3.32 -13.12
N THR A 174 -4.36 4.46 -13.67
CA THR A 174 -4.70 4.57 -15.09
C THR A 174 -3.54 4.04 -15.95
N THR A 175 -3.86 3.23 -16.97
CA THR A 175 -2.92 2.48 -17.84
C THR A 175 -2.22 1.26 -17.21
N SER A 176 -2.29 1.06 -15.89
CA SER A 176 -1.78 -0.16 -15.27
C SER A 176 -2.73 -1.34 -15.50
N SER A 177 -2.20 -2.57 -15.49
CA SER A 177 -2.91 -3.78 -15.94
C SER A 177 -4.15 -4.13 -15.11
N LYS A 178 -4.16 -3.81 -13.81
CA LYS A 178 -5.29 -4.02 -12.90
C LYS A 178 -5.75 -2.72 -12.22
N VAL A 179 -5.45 -1.58 -12.84
CA VAL A 179 -5.89 -0.25 -12.40
C VAL A 179 -5.53 -0.01 -10.92
N ALA A 180 -6.50 0.16 -10.02
CA ALA A 180 -6.25 0.44 -8.61
C ALA A 180 -5.40 -0.62 -7.91
N LEU A 181 -5.55 -1.91 -8.25
CA LEU A 181 -4.85 -3.02 -7.60
C LEU A 181 -3.35 -3.07 -7.92
N THR A 182 -2.95 -2.49 -9.05
CA THR A 182 -1.55 -2.38 -9.48
C THR A 182 -1.00 -0.97 -9.35
N ALA A 183 -1.81 -0.03 -8.86
CA ALA A 183 -1.37 1.32 -8.56
C ALA A 183 -0.48 1.34 -7.32
N TYR A 184 0.43 2.32 -7.27
CA TYR A 184 1.43 2.41 -6.20
C TYR A 184 0.80 2.48 -4.80
N GLY A 185 -0.38 3.11 -4.65
CA GLY A 185 -1.06 3.20 -3.35
C GLY A 185 -1.46 1.83 -2.79
N TRP A 186 -2.04 0.98 -3.65
CA TRP A 186 -2.39 -0.40 -3.29
C TRP A 186 -1.14 -1.20 -2.93
N LEU A 187 -0.13 -1.16 -3.81
CA LEU A 187 1.11 -1.90 -3.61
C LEU A 187 1.84 -1.52 -2.30
N VAL A 188 1.84 -0.23 -1.96
CA VAL A 188 2.42 0.24 -0.68
C VAL A 188 1.65 -0.31 0.50
N GLY A 189 0.32 -0.25 0.49
CA GLY A 189 -0.48 -0.74 1.61
C GLY A 189 -0.30 -2.25 1.84
N GLU A 190 -0.30 -3.04 0.75
CA GLU A 190 -0.01 -4.47 0.81
C GLU A 190 1.40 -4.76 1.35
N GLN A 191 2.43 -4.03 0.88
CA GLN A 191 3.82 -4.18 1.36
C GLN A 191 3.98 -3.84 2.85
N LEU A 192 3.14 -2.96 3.39
CA LEU A 192 3.17 -2.54 4.79
C LEU A 192 2.24 -3.37 5.68
N GLY A 193 1.40 -4.24 5.13
CA GLY A 193 0.37 -4.97 5.89
C GLY A 193 -0.61 -4.03 6.61
N VAL A 194 -0.91 -2.87 6.00
CA VAL A 194 -1.87 -1.90 6.52
C VAL A 194 -3.06 -1.79 5.58
N GLU A 195 -4.21 -1.37 6.10
CA GLU A 195 -5.33 -1.08 5.23
C GLU A 195 -5.02 0.18 4.41
N HIS A 196 -5.58 0.25 3.21
CA HIS A 196 -5.31 1.35 2.30
C HIS A 196 -6.52 1.65 1.45
N THR A 197 -6.58 2.85 0.90
CA THR A 197 -7.60 3.20 -0.08
C THR A 197 -7.12 4.36 -0.95
N GLN A 198 -7.61 4.43 -2.18
CA GLN A 198 -7.28 5.49 -3.14
C GLN A 198 -8.50 6.37 -3.40
N LEU A 199 -8.32 7.67 -3.19
CA LEU A 199 -9.29 8.71 -3.45
C LEU A 199 -8.75 9.58 -4.58
N GLY A 200 -9.39 9.53 -5.74
CA GLY A 200 -8.90 10.31 -6.86
C GLY A 200 -9.89 10.42 -8.01
N TYR A 201 -9.55 11.32 -8.92
CA TYR A 201 -10.34 11.57 -10.12
C TYR A 201 -9.39 11.66 -11.33
N GLY A 202 -9.69 10.89 -12.39
CA GLY A 202 -8.88 10.93 -13.60
C GLY A 202 -8.91 12.32 -14.23
N GLY A 203 -7.73 12.92 -14.43
CA GLY A 203 -7.62 14.32 -14.90
C GLY A 203 -7.95 15.39 -13.83
N GLY A 204 -8.18 14.99 -12.58
CA GLY A 204 -8.48 15.92 -11.50
C GLY A 204 -7.31 16.82 -11.13
N CYS A 205 -7.63 18.04 -10.69
CA CYS A 205 -6.68 19.03 -10.22
C CYS A 205 -6.70 19.12 -8.69
N LEU A 206 -5.66 19.70 -8.10
CA LEU A 206 -5.71 20.12 -6.71
C LEU A 206 -6.73 21.24 -6.54
N VAL A 207 -6.59 22.30 -7.35
CA VAL A 207 -7.44 23.49 -7.32
C VAL A 207 -8.49 23.39 -8.42
N ALA A 208 -9.71 23.83 -8.17
CA ALA A 208 -10.70 23.95 -9.23
C ALA A 208 -10.28 25.09 -10.15
N SER A 209 -10.22 24.84 -11.45
CA SER A 209 -9.84 25.85 -12.45
C SER A 209 -11.08 26.41 -13.16
N ALA A 210 -10.92 27.60 -13.75
CA ALA A 210 -12.00 28.30 -14.44
C ALA A 210 -12.52 27.54 -15.68
N ASP A 211 -11.67 26.72 -16.30
CA ASP A 211 -12.03 25.86 -17.44
C ASP A 211 -12.65 24.52 -17.03
N GLY A 212 -12.94 24.33 -15.74
CA GLY A 212 -13.75 23.22 -15.25
C GLY A 212 -12.97 22.02 -14.71
N CYS A 213 -11.65 22.12 -14.50
CA CYS A 213 -10.92 21.03 -13.85
C CYS A 213 -11.47 20.78 -12.44
N ALA A 214 -11.82 19.52 -12.19
CA ALA A 214 -12.41 19.10 -10.94
C ALA A 214 -11.37 19.09 -9.82
N SER A 215 -11.60 19.89 -8.75
CA SER A 215 -10.78 19.81 -7.54
C SER A 215 -11.00 18.48 -6.81
N VAL A 216 -9.92 17.69 -6.69
CA VAL A 216 -9.83 16.51 -5.83
C VAL A 216 -9.78 16.93 -4.36
N ALA A 217 -9.12 18.05 -4.04
CA ALA A 217 -9.06 18.59 -2.68
C ALA A 217 -10.46 18.92 -2.12
N ALA A 218 -11.34 19.50 -2.94
CA ALA A 218 -12.74 19.74 -2.55
C ALA A 218 -13.52 18.42 -2.36
N ARG A 219 -13.24 17.42 -3.20
CA ARG A 219 -13.91 16.11 -3.15
C ARG A 219 -13.38 15.19 -2.05
N PHE A 220 -12.21 15.49 -1.47
CA PHE A 220 -11.70 14.80 -0.30
C PHE A 220 -12.67 14.84 0.90
N LEU A 221 -13.59 15.79 0.97
CA LEU A 221 -14.60 15.85 2.03
C LEU A 221 -15.84 14.97 1.76
N LYS A 222 -15.88 14.28 0.61
CA LYS A 222 -17.05 13.57 0.12
C LYS A 222 -16.93 12.06 0.29
N THR A 223 -18.07 11.41 0.41
CA THR A 223 -18.17 9.94 0.40
C THR A 223 -17.79 9.39 -0.97
N GLY A 224 -17.97 10.15 -2.06
CA GLY A 224 -17.65 9.77 -3.44
C GLY A 224 -17.14 10.91 -4.31
N TYR A 225 -16.68 10.57 -5.53
CA TYR A 225 -16.07 11.54 -6.44
C TYR A 225 -17.05 12.59 -6.98
N ALA A 226 -18.34 12.27 -7.11
CA ALA A 226 -19.32 13.22 -7.63
C ALA A 226 -19.42 14.42 -6.68
N ALA A 227 -19.47 15.64 -7.21
CA ALA A 227 -19.54 16.86 -6.40
C ALA A 227 -20.79 16.89 -5.50
N THR A 228 -21.86 16.24 -5.97
CA THR A 228 -23.15 16.07 -5.27
C THR A 228 -23.17 14.96 -4.23
N SER A 229 -22.08 14.18 -4.10
CA SER A 229 -21.99 13.13 -3.09
C SER A 229 -22.17 13.72 -1.68
N ALA A 230 -22.75 12.93 -0.79
CA ALA A 230 -22.80 13.26 0.63
C ALA A 230 -21.39 13.51 1.19
N ASN A 231 -21.33 14.30 2.27
CA ASN A 231 -20.07 14.48 2.98
C ASN A 231 -19.66 13.16 3.66
N TRP A 232 -18.37 12.87 3.64
CA TRP A 232 -17.82 11.73 4.36
C TRP A 232 -17.89 11.98 5.87
N ASP A 233 -18.31 10.95 6.61
CA ASP A 233 -18.23 10.94 8.06
C ASP A 233 -16.84 10.47 8.49
N PHE A 234 -16.00 11.43 8.85
CA PHE A 234 -14.63 11.21 9.29
C PHE A 234 -14.52 10.55 10.68
N SER A 235 -15.64 10.30 11.38
CA SER A 235 -15.61 9.49 12.60
C SER A 235 -15.56 7.99 12.32
N ARG A 236 -15.91 7.57 11.09
CA ARG A 236 -15.92 6.14 10.69
C ARG A 236 -14.53 5.52 10.67
N TYR A 237 -13.49 6.30 10.37
CA TYR A 237 -12.10 5.95 10.64
C TYR A 237 -11.22 7.20 10.71
N GLN A 238 -10.09 7.06 11.38
CA GLN A 238 -9.02 8.05 11.40
C GLN A 238 -7.81 7.50 10.63
N ALA A 239 -7.49 8.10 9.49
CA ALA A 239 -6.36 7.65 8.69
C ALA A 239 -5.04 7.83 9.48
N SER A 240 -4.18 6.83 9.44
CA SER A 240 -2.84 6.89 10.04
C SER A 240 -1.88 7.70 9.18
N ALA A 241 -2.07 7.68 7.86
CA ALA A 241 -1.38 8.56 6.93
C ALA A 241 -2.27 8.99 5.77
N VAL A 242 -1.95 10.16 5.21
CA VAL A 242 -2.49 10.63 3.94
C VAL A 242 -1.35 10.93 3.00
N VAL A 243 -1.35 10.32 1.82
CA VAL A 243 -0.33 10.49 0.79
C VAL A 243 -0.95 11.21 -0.40
N ILE A 244 -0.45 12.38 -0.75
CA ILE A 244 -1.04 13.27 -1.74
C ILE A 244 -0.11 13.37 -2.95
N ASN A 245 -0.62 13.01 -4.13
CA ASN A 245 0.06 13.18 -5.41
C ASN A 245 -0.88 13.88 -6.39
N LEU A 246 -0.87 15.21 -6.35
CA LEU A 246 -1.70 16.12 -7.14
C LEU A 246 -0.86 17.28 -7.67
N GLY A 247 -1.27 17.82 -8.83
CA GLY A 247 -0.56 18.91 -9.53
C GLY A 247 -0.21 18.59 -10.98
N THR A 248 -0.36 17.33 -11.41
CA THR A 248 -0.07 16.91 -12.78
C THR A 248 -0.92 17.68 -13.78
N ASN A 249 -2.22 17.81 -13.50
CA ASN A 249 -3.22 18.41 -14.39
C ASN A 249 -3.35 19.92 -14.20
N ASP A 250 -3.10 20.46 -12.99
CA ASP A 250 -3.26 21.88 -12.68
C ASP A 250 -2.53 22.80 -13.68
N ARG A 251 -1.37 22.35 -14.21
CA ARG A 251 -0.59 23.13 -15.19
C ARG A 251 -1.26 23.21 -16.56
N SER A 252 -1.89 22.13 -17.04
CA SER A 252 -2.63 22.17 -18.31
C SER A 252 -3.90 23.03 -18.20
N HIS A 253 -4.36 23.28 -16.98
CA HIS A 253 -5.52 24.12 -16.67
C HIS A 253 -5.15 25.54 -16.22
N SER A 254 -3.92 25.98 -16.52
CA SER A 254 -3.43 27.35 -16.29
C SER A 254 -3.53 27.82 -14.82
N VAL A 255 -3.49 26.91 -13.85
CA VAL A 255 -3.44 27.27 -12.43
C VAL A 255 -2.10 27.96 -12.15
N SER A 256 -2.14 29.16 -11.56
CA SER A 256 -0.91 29.90 -11.25
C SER A 256 -0.12 29.22 -10.13
N SER A 257 1.20 29.44 -10.06
CA SER A 257 2.03 28.95 -8.96
C SER A 257 1.51 29.39 -7.58
N ALA A 258 1.04 30.65 -7.48
CA ALA A 258 0.50 31.19 -6.24
C ALA A 258 -0.81 30.48 -5.83
N ASP A 259 -1.74 30.31 -6.77
CA ASP A 259 -3.02 29.63 -6.52
C ASP A 259 -2.80 28.17 -6.16
N PHE A 260 -1.89 27.49 -6.87
CA PHE A 260 -1.54 26.11 -6.57
C PHE A 260 -0.96 25.97 -5.16
N GLN A 261 0.04 26.78 -4.80
CA GLN A 261 0.64 26.75 -3.46
C GLN A 261 -0.41 27.04 -2.37
N ASN A 262 -1.21 28.09 -2.54
CA ASN A 262 -2.25 28.47 -1.58
C ASN A 262 -3.30 27.38 -1.43
N GLY A 263 -3.75 26.80 -2.54
CA GLY A 263 -4.66 25.66 -2.56
C GLY A 263 -4.07 24.44 -1.85
N TYR A 264 -2.78 24.18 -2.01
CA TYR A 264 -2.10 23.05 -1.37
C TYR A 264 -1.97 23.28 0.13
N VAL A 265 -1.62 24.49 0.57
CA VAL A 265 -1.64 24.86 2.00
C VAL A 265 -3.03 24.65 2.61
N ALA A 266 -4.08 25.12 1.93
CA ALA A 266 -5.45 24.95 2.39
C ALA A 266 -5.84 23.47 2.46
N PHE A 267 -5.42 22.67 1.48
CA PHE A 267 -5.72 21.24 1.46
C PHE A 267 -4.99 20.48 2.58
N LEU A 268 -3.71 20.75 2.82
CA LEU A 268 -2.95 20.16 3.94
C LEU A 268 -3.61 20.46 5.29
N ARG A 269 -4.04 21.71 5.50
CA ARG A 269 -4.78 22.11 6.72
C ARG A 269 -6.14 21.41 6.82
N THR A 270 -6.83 21.23 5.69
CA THR A 270 -8.08 20.48 5.65
C THR A 270 -7.86 19.03 6.07
N VAL A 271 -6.85 18.35 5.52
CA VAL A 271 -6.48 16.98 5.90
C VAL A 271 -6.17 16.91 7.40
N ARG A 272 -5.33 17.80 7.92
CA ARG A 272 -5.00 17.85 9.37
C ARG A 272 -6.25 18.03 10.23
N SER A 273 -7.19 18.88 9.82
CA SER A 273 -8.43 19.10 10.58
C SER A 273 -9.33 17.85 10.66
N LYS A 274 -9.24 16.96 9.66
CA LYS A 274 -10.04 15.73 9.59
C LYS A 274 -9.33 14.53 10.20
N TYR A 275 -8.01 14.51 10.12
CA TYR A 275 -7.16 13.48 10.72
C TYR A 275 -6.07 14.12 11.60
N PRO A 276 -6.39 14.49 12.85
CA PRO A 276 -5.48 15.24 13.72
C PRO A 276 -4.14 14.56 13.95
N ASN A 277 -4.10 13.21 13.90
CA ASN A 277 -2.91 12.42 14.19
C ASN A 277 -2.21 11.85 12.93
N ALA A 278 -2.77 12.06 11.73
CA ALA A 278 -2.20 11.45 10.51
C ALA A 278 -0.81 11.99 10.20
N VAL A 279 0.05 11.14 9.65
CA VAL A 279 1.25 11.59 8.93
C VAL A 279 0.85 12.02 7.53
N ILE A 280 1.19 13.24 7.11
CA ILE A 280 0.82 13.73 5.77
C ILE A 280 2.06 13.76 4.88
N PHE A 281 1.98 13.12 3.71
CA PHE A 281 3.03 13.10 2.71
C PHE A 281 2.56 13.84 1.46
N ALA A 282 3.15 14.99 1.16
CA ALA A 282 2.95 15.71 -0.08
C ALA A 282 4.03 15.28 -1.09
N MET A 283 3.65 14.49 -2.09
CA MET A 283 4.58 14.00 -3.10
C MET A 283 4.82 15.07 -4.16
N ARG A 284 6.09 15.22 -4.57
CA ARG A 284 6.42 15.79 -5.87
C ARG A 284 5.75 14.96 -6.96
N THR A 285 5.01 15.60 -7.86
CA THR A 285 4.45 14.91 -9.02
C THR A 285 5.57 14.26 -9.85
N PHE A 286 5.32 13.08 -10.43
CA PHE A 286 6.37 12.37 -11.19
C PHE A 286 6.83 13.17 -12.42
N SER A 287 5.92 13.92 -13.03
CA SER A 287 6.19 14.84 -14.14
C SER A 287 6.87 16.16 -13.74
N GLY A 288 7.14 16.38 -12.44
CA GLY A 288 7.84 17.57 -11.95
C GLY A 288 7.03 18.86 -12.10
N ARG A 289 5.70 18.77 -12.02
CA ARG A 289 4.80 19.92 -11.95
C ARG A 289 4.73 20.43 -10.50
N TYR A 290 4.86 21.75 -10.35
CA TYR A 290 4.79 22.49 -9.09
C TYR A 290 5.66 21.94 -7.93
N PRO A 291 6.93 21.51 -8.16
CA PRO A 291 7.75 20.93 -7.10
C PRO A 291 8.06 21.95 -6.00
N SER A 292 8.43 23.17 -6.38
CA SER A 292 8.73 24.29 -5.47
C SER A 292 7.54 24.70 -4.63
N GLU A 293 6.36 24.80 -5.25
CA GLU A 293 5.11 25.23 -4.65
C GLU A 293 4.60 24.17 -3.67
N THR A 294 4.71 22.88 -4.03
CA THR A 294 4.37 21.77 -3.13
C THR A 294 5.28 21.78 -1.91
N GLN A 295 6.60 21.94 -2.10
CA GLN A 295 7.56 22.02 -1.01
C GLN A 295 7.32 23.26 -0.12
N ALA A 296 7.05 24.41 -0.72
CA ALA A 296 6.75 25.66 -0.01
C ALA A 296 5.43 25.58 0.77
N ALA A 297 4.42 24.88 0.24
CA ALA A 297 3.18 24.62 0.97
C ALA A 297 3.42 23.78 2.24
N VAL A 298 4.21 22.71 2.13
CA VAL A 298 4.64 21.91 3.29
C VAL A 298 5.41 22.77 4.30
N GLN A 299 6.37 23.58 3.84
CA GLN A 299 7.12 24.49 4.71
C GLN A 299 6.19 25.49 5.42
N THR A 300 5.20 26.03 4.72
CA THR A 300 4.20 26.96 5.28
C THR A 300 3.40 26.30 6.41
N VAL A 301 2.93 25.07 6.22
CA VAL A 301 2.21 24.32 7.26
C VAL A 301 3.12 23.97 8.44
N ASN A 302 4.35 23.52 8.16
CA ASN A 302 5.35 23.22 9.18
C ASN A 302 5.71 24.46 10.02
N ASN A 303 5.89 25.63 9.40
CA ASN A 303 6.17 26.89 10.09
C ASN A 303 4.97 27.38 10.91
N GLY A 304 3.76 26.97 10.53
CA GLY A 304 2.54 27.16 11.32
C GLY A 304 2.39 26.20 12.52
N GLY A 305 3.33 25.28 12.74
CA GLY A 305 3.41 24.43 13.93
C GLY A 305 3.12 22.94 13.71
N ASP A 306 2.50 22.55 12.60
CA ASP A 306 2.25 21.15 12.28
C ASP A 306 3.48 20.53 11.63
N ARG A 307 4.34 19.88 12.42
CA ARG A 307 5.59 19.25 11.96
C ARG A 307 5.42 17.85 11.39
N ASN A 308 4.19 17.32 11.32
CA ASN A 308 3.92 15.96 10.84
C ASN A 308 3.46 15.95 9.37
N VAL A 309 4.00 16.88 8.58
CA VAL A 309 3.78 17.05 7.14
C VAL A 309 5.12 17.04 6.41
N TYR A 310 5.26 16.14 5.44
CA TYR A 310 6.52 15.84 4.78
C TYR A 310 6.40 16.00 3.27
N TYR A 311 7.35 16.72 2.67
CA TYR A 311 7.55 16.72 1.23
C TYR A 311 8.34 15.47 0.84
N VAL A 312 7.82 14.71 -0.12
CA VAL A 312 8.50 13.54 -0.68
C VAL A 312 9.01 13.90 -2.06
N ASP A 313 10.33 14.09 -2.18
CA ASP A 313 10.96 14.34 -3.47
C ASP A 313 11.04 13.03 -4.27
N THR A 314 10.34 13.01 -5.41
CA THR A 314 10.26 11.87 -6.33
C THR A 314 11.16 12.02 -7.54
N THR A 315 12.07 12.99 -7.54
CA THR A 315 13.00 13.24 -8.65
C THR A 315 13.75 11.96 -9.01
N GLY A 316 13.69 11.59 -10.29
CA GLY A 316 14.35 10.40 -10.83
C GLY A 316 13.71 9.05 -10.49
N TRP A 317 12.54 9.02 -9.83
CA TRP A 317 11.88 7.75 -9.49
C TRP A 317 11.26 7.05 -10.69
N ILE A 318 10.81 7.82 -11.68
CA ILE A 318 10.17 7.35 -12.90
C ILE A 318 10.97 7.85 -14.11
N THR A 319 11.39 6.93 -14.96
CA THR A 319 11.97 7.18 -16.28
C THR A 319 10.91 6.97 -17.37
N SER A 320 11.18 7.38 -18.61
CA SER A 320 10.25 7.18 -19.74
C SER A 320 9.89 5.71 -19.95
N SER A 321 10.81 4.77 -19.73
CA SER A 321 10.56 3.32 -19.82
C SER A 321 9.59 2.78 -18.76
N LEU A 322 9.34 3.54 -17.70
CA LEU A 322 8.43 3.18 -16.61
C LEU A 322 7.03 3.80 -16.78
N LEU A 323 6.80 4.48 -17.91
CA LEU A 323 5.52 5.05 -18.27
C LEU A 323 4.89 4.24 -19.40
N SER A 324 3.55 4.11 -19.40
CA SER A 324 2.78 3.55 -20.52
C SER A 324 2.63 4.57 -21.65
N ASP A 325 2.61 5.84 -21.28
CA ASP A 325 2.61 6.99 -22.17
C ASP A 325 3.69 7.99 -21.69
N SER A 326 3.46 9.30 -21.77
CA SER A 326 4.39 10.31 -21.25
C SER A 326 4.07 10.81 -19.83
N VAL A 327 3.05 10.25 -19.17
CA VAL A 327 2.48 10.73 -17.90
C VAL A 327 2.20 9.59 -16.91
N HIS A 328 1.54 8.53 -17.34
CA HIS A 328 1.03 7.45 -16.50
C HIS A 328 2.05 6.33 -16.34
N PRO A 329 2.42 5.96 -15.10
CA PRO A 329 3.26 4.80 -14.85
C PRO A 329 2.62 3.51 -15.36
N ASN A 330 3.43 2.67 -16.02
CA ASN A 330 3.05 1.28 -16.27
C ASN A 330 3.20 0.47 -14.97
N ASP A 331 2.88 -0.82 -15.01
CA ASP A 331 2.99 -1.72 -13.86
C ASP A 331 4.39 -1.70 -13.21
N ALA A 332 5.45 -1.63 -14.02
CA ALA A 332 6.82 -1.55 -13.51
C ALA A 332 7.08 -0.19 -12.84
N GLY A 333 6.55 0.90 -13.40
CA GLY A 333 6.61 2.22 -12.78
C GLY A 333 5.89 2.28 -11.43
N HIS A 334 4.69 1.72 -11.32
CA HIS A 334 3.99 1.65 -10.04
C HIS A 334 4.74 0.82 -8.99
N ARG A 335 5.31 -0.33 -9.37
CA ARG A 335 6.19 -1.09 -8.47
C ARG A 335 7.43 -0.31 -8.05
N ALA A 336 8.04 0.42 -8.98
CA ALA A 336 9.22 1.24 -8.72
C ALA A 336 8.92 2.39 -7.75
N VAL A 337 7.73 3.00 -7.84
CA VAL A 337 7.26 4.00 -6.87
C VAL A 337 7.00 3.35 -5.51
N ALA A 338 6.27 2.23 -5.47
CA ALA A 338 5.92 1.56 -4.23
C ALA A 338 7.17 1.12 -3.44
N ALA A 339 8.17 0.56 -4.13
CA ALA A 339 9.43 0.13 -3.52
C ALA A 339 10.21 1.28 -2.84
N ARG A 340 10.07 2.51 -3.33
CA ARG A 340 10.70 3.71 -2.75
C ARG A 340 9.83 4.38 -1.70
N LEU A 341 8.51 4.38 -1.90
CA LEU A 341 7.56 5.07 -1.04
C LEU A 341 7.24 4.30 0.25
N ALA A 342 7.10 2.97 0.16
CA ALA A 342 6.74 2.15 1.33
C ALA A 342 7.74 2.30 2.49
N PRO A 343 9.07 2.25 2.30
CA PRO A 343 10.02 2.49 3.38
C PRO A 343 9.92 3.88 4.03
N ILE A 344 9.62 4.92 3.23
CA ILE A 344 9.46 6.29 3.73
C ILE A 344 8.23 6.38 4.66
N ILE A 345 7.13 5.76 4.25
CA ILE A 345 5.89 5.73 5.05
C ILE A 345 6.09 4.86 6.30
N ALA A 346 6.68 3.67 6.14
CA ALA A 346 6.99 2.74 7.23
C ALA A 346 7.76 3.42 8.36
N ALA A 347 8.80 4.19 8.02
CA ALA A 347 9.63 4.90 8.97
C ALA A 347 8.86 5.92 9.82
N LYS A 348 7.76 6.49 9.31
CA LYS A 348 6.92 7.44 10.04
C LYS A 348 5.75 6.79 10.76
N LEU A 349 5.23 5.68 10.23
CA LEU A 349 4.15 4.93 10.87
C LEU A 349 4.62 3.96 11.95
N GLY A 350 5.93 3.73 12.07
CA GLY A 350 6.47 2.72 12.97
C GLY A 350 5.97 1.32 12.62
N THR A 351 5.77 1.05 11.32
CA THR A 351 5.41 -0.26 10.79
C THR A 351 6.62 -0.88 10.13
N SER A 352 6.87 -2.17 10.37
CA SER A 352 7.83 -2.95 9.59
C SER A 352 7.23 -3.22 8.21
N THR A 353 8.04 -3.26 7.15
CA THR A 353 7.58 -3.78 5.86
C THR A 353 7.34 -5.28 6.00
N THR A 354 6.12 -5.74 5.77
CA THR A 354 5.75 -7.15 5.90
C THR A 354 6.31 -7.91 4.70
N SER A 355 7.23 -8.84 4.95
CA SER A 355 7.54 -9.91 4.00
C SER A 355 6.52 -11.03 4.20
N PRO A 356 6.05 -11.75 3.16
CA PRO A 356 5.09 -12.84 3.34
C PRO A 356 5.71 -13.89 4.27
N THR A 357 5.08 -14.10 5.43
CA THR A 357 5.53 -15.08 6.42
C THR A 357 4.98 -16.44 6.03
N THR A 358 5.83 -17.34 5.55
CA THR A 358 5.54 -18.78 5.55
C THR A 358 5.94 -19.32 6.92
N THR A 359 4.95 -19.78 7.69
CA THR A 359 5.15 -20.45 8.97
C THR A 359 5.94 -21.74 8.77
N THR A 360 7.20 -21.76 9.20
CA THR A 360 7.94 -23.01 9.40
C THR A 360 8.22 -23.14 10.88
N SER A 361 7.58 -24.12 11.54
CA SER A 361 7.96 -24.56 12.88
C SER A 361 9.42 -25.01 12.85
N THR A 362 10.25 -24.48 13.75
CA THR A 362 11.53 -25.13 14.05
C THR A 362 11.92 -24.94 15.50
N THR A 363 12.26 -26.07 16.09
CA THR A 363 12.60 -26.37 17.47
C THR A 363 13.69 -25.47 18.04
N THR A 364 13.50 -25.08 19.30
CA THR A 364 14.44 -24.32 20.13
C THR A 364 15.76 -25.06 20.29
N THR A 365 16.90 -24.42 19.98
CA THR A 365 18.19 -24.76 20.60
C THR A 365 18.87 -23.46 20.99
N SER A 366 19.12 -23.36 22.30
CA SER A 366 19.70 -22.20 22.97
C SER A 366 21.21 -22.15 22.71
N THR A 367 21.72 -21.02 22.25
CA THR A 367 23.14 -20.69 22.44
C THR A 367 23.36 -19.21 22.66
N THR A 368 24.21 -18.97 23.65
CA THR A 368 24.56 -17.80 24.44
C THR A 368 24.98 -16.55 23.67
N THR A 369 24.61 -15.41 24.27
CA THR A 369 25.01 -14.03 23.98
C THR A 369 26.53 -13.83 23.81
N THR A 370 26.95 -13.03 22.84
CA THR A 370 28.18 -12.22 22.98
C THR A 370 28.03 -10.87 22.26
N SER A 371 28.49 -9.84 22.96
CA SER A 371 28.44 -8.42 22.57
C SER A 371 29.57 -8.07 21.58
N ARG A 372 29.32 -7.02 20.77
CA ARG A 372 30.22 -5.91 20.41
C ARG A 372 30.64 -5.74 18.93
N THR A 373 30.48 -4.47 18.51
CA THR A 373 31.35 -3.61 17.67
C THR A 373 30.95 -3.33 16.21
N THR A 374 30.72 -2.05 15.97
CA THR A 374 30.72 -1.25 14.74
C THR A 374 31.91 -1.55 13.81
N THR A 375 31.70 -1.72 12.50
CA THR A 375 32.63 -1.17 11.46
C THR A 375 32.08 -1.20 10.01
N THR A 376 32.17 -0.02 9.38
CA THR A 376 32.58 0.33 8.00
C THR A 376 32.15 -0.50 6.77
N THR A 377 31.50 0.22 5.85
CA THR A 377 31.35 -0.02 4.41
C THR A 377 32.69 -0.20 3.69
N THR A 378 32.83 -1.29 2.94
CA THR A 378 33.88 -1.45 1.91
C THR A 378 33.24 -1.80 0.56
N THR A 379 33.46 -0.94 -0.42
CA THR A 379 33.11 -1.13 -1.84
C THR A 379 34.14 -2.06 -2.49
N GLN A 380 33.70 -3.17 -3.11
CA GLN A 380 34.57 -4.04 -3.92
C GLN A 380 34.28 -3.84 -5.43
N PRO A 381 35.30 -3.76 -6.31
CA PRO A 381 35.11 -3.65 -7.76
C PRO A 381 34.63 -4.96 -8.43
N PRO A 382 33.98 -4.90 -9.60
CA PRO A 382 33.43 -6.08 -10.28
C PRO A 382 34.51 -6.94 -10.96
N THR A 383 34.43 -8.26 -10.79
CA THR A 383 35.21 -9.26 -11.56
C THR A 383 34.42 -9.71 -12.80
N THR A 384 34.98 -9.50 -13.98
CA THR A 384 34.48 -9.99 -15.28
C THR A 384 35.39 -11.09 -15.81
N THR A 385 34.84 -12.20 -16.29
CA THR A 385 35.57 -13.21 -17.08
C THR A 385 34.87 -13.42 -18.41
N THR A 386 35.60 -13.20 -19.51
CA THR A 386 35.15 -13.42 -20.90
C THR A 386 35.65 -14.78 -21.40
N SER A 387 34.75 -15.61 -21.95
CA SER A 387 35.11 -16.80 -22.74
C SER A 387 35.08 -16.45 -24.24
N SER A 388 36.17 -16.75 -24.94
CA SER A 388 36.37 -16.50 -26.38
C SER A 388 36.00 -17.72 -27.24
N GLY A 389 35.15 -17.52 -28.24
CA GLY A 389 34.92 -18.44 -29.36
C GLY A 389 34.02 -17.74 -30.39
N GLY A 390 34.39 -17.76 -31.67
CA GLY A 390 33.82 -16.97 -32.78
C GLY A 390 32.36 -17.28 -33.17
N GLY A 391 31.44 -17.16 -32.21
CA GLY A 391 30.00 -17.17 -32.39
C GLY A 391 29.37 -15.95 -31.71
N ARG A 392 28.03 -15.90 -31.69
CA ARG A 392 27.28 -14.93 -30.87
C ARG A 392 27.84 -14.98 -29.44
N THR A 393 28.24 -13.83 -28.90
CA THR A 393 28.80 -13.73 -27.54
C THR A 393 27.98 -12.73 -26.71
N CYS A 394 28.00 -12.89 -25.40
CA CYS A 394 27.48 -11.90 -24.46
C CYS A 394 28.35 -11.86 -23.19
N SER A 395 28.25 -10.76 -22.45
CA SER A 395 28.85 -10.60 -21.13
C SER A 395 27.78 -10.26 -20.09
N ALA A 396 28.04 -10.56 -18.82
CA ALA A 396 27.20 -10.20 -17.70
C ALA A 396 28.00 -9.48 -16.62
N SER A 397 27.39 -8.50 -15.95
CA SER A 397 27.97 -7.83 -14.78
C SER A 397 26.96 -7.77 -13.64
N TYR A 398 27.39 -8.15 -12.44
CA TYR A 398 26.58 -8.19 -11.23
C TYR A 398 26.84 -6.98 -10.34
N THR A 399 25.80 -6.40 -9.74
CA THR A 399 25.91 -5.29 -8.79
C THR A 399 24.89 -5.45 -7.68
N VAL A 400 25.34 -5.34 -6.42
CA VAL A 400 24.41 -5.21 -5.28
C VAL A 400 23.93 -3.77 -5.21
N ALA A 401 22.68 -3.54 -5.61
CA ALA A 401 22.07 -2.21 -5.66
C ALA A 401 21.66 -1.71 -4.27
N SER A 402 21.27 -2.61 -3.37
CA SER A 402 21.00 -2.31 -1.96
C SER A 402 21.18 -3.56 -1.09
N SER A 403 21.51 -3.38 0.19
CA SER A 403 21.61 -4.48 1.16
C SER A 403 21.14 -4.05 2.54
N TRP A 404 20.67 -5.01 3.33
CA TRP A 404 20.20 -4.84 4.70
C TRP A 404 20.50 -6.13 5.50
N PRO A 405 20.37 -6.13 6.83
CA PRO A 405 20.56 -7.34 7.62
C PRO A 405 19.66 -8.48 7.10
N GLY A 406 20.27 -9.53 6.56
CA GLY A 406 19.59 -10.72 6.06
C GLY A 406 19.08 -10.65 4.61
N GLY A 407 19.32 -9.57 3.85
CA GLY A 407 18.93 -9.54 2.44
C GLY A 407 19.55 -8.43 1.60
N PHE A 408 19.32 -8.52 0.29
CA PHE A 408 19.86 -7.59 -0.70
C PHE A 408 19.01 -7.55 -1.96
N VAL A 409 19.20 -6.50 -2.76
CA VAL A 409 18.78 -6.45 -4.16
C VAL A 409 20.00 -6.39 -5.04
N ALA A 410 20.03 -7.22 -6.07
CA ALA A 410 21.09 -7.21 -7.07
C ALA A 410 20.54 -7.04 -8.48
N ASP A 411 21.30 -6.30 -9.29
CA ASP A 411 21.07 -6.11 -10.71
C ASP A 411 22.17 -6.80 -11.50
N VAL A 412 21.78 -7.48 -12.58
CA VAL A 412 22.67 -8.12 -13.53
C VAL A 412 22.43 -7.55 -14.91
N LYS A 413 23.43 -6.83 -15.43
CA LYS A 413 23.41 -6.29 -16.79
C LYS A 413 23.96 -7.33 -17.76
N VAL A 414 23.22 -7.62 -18.82
CA VAL A 414 23.63 -8.50 -19.92
C VAL A 414 23.91 -7.66 -21.15
N THR A 415 25.07 -7.80 -21.78
CA THR A 415 25.46 -7.04 -22.97
C THR A 415 25.82 -7.99 -24.10
N ALA A 416 25.23 -7.79 -25.29
CA ALA A 416 25.60 -8.52 -26.50
C ALA A 416 27.00 -8.10 -26.98
N GLY A 417 27.75 -9.04 -27.55
CA GLY A 417 29.05 -8.78 -28.16
C GLY A 417 28.94 -8.01 -29.48
N SER A 418 29.88 -8.24 -30.39
CA SER A 418 29.93 -7.56 -31.70
C SER A 418 28.86 -8.03 -32.71
N SER A 419 27.98 -8.95 -32.33
CA SER A 419 26.89 -9.47 -33.16
C SER A 419 25.58 -9.49 -32.38
N ALA A 420 24.46 -9.34 -33.10
CA ALA A 420 23.14 -9.44 -32.49
C ALA A 420 22.87 -10.86 -31.96
N ILE A 421 22.18 -10.93 -30.83
CA ILE A 421 21.77 -12.17 -30.17
C ILE A 421 20.25 -12.21 -30.05
N THR A 422 19.66 -13.41 -30.08
CA THR A 422 18.21 -13.60 -29.98
C THR A 422 17.76 -14.09 -28.61
N GLY A 423 18.71 -14.58 -27.81
CA GLY A 423 18.52 -14.88 -26.40
C GLY A 423 19.83 -14.78 -25.64
N TRP A 424 19.72 -14.87 -24.32
CA TRP A 424 20.88 -14.93 -23.43
C TRP A 424 20.60 -15.84 -22.25
N ARG A 425 21.67 -16.43 -21.75
CA ARG A 425 21.69 -17.27 -20.55
C ARG A 425 22.82 -16.82 -19.65
N VAL A 426 22.49 -16.41 -18.44
CA VAL A 426 23.48 -16.06 -17.41
C VAL A 426 23.58 -17.20 -16.40
N THR A 427 24.79 -17.70 -16.19
CA THR A 427 25.09 -18.59 -15.07
C THR A 427 25.61 -17.73 -13.92
N MET A 428 24.97 -17.82 -12.76
CA MET A 428 25.30 -17.05 -11.58
C MET A 428 25.57 -17.97 -10.39
N THR A 429 26.71 -17.82 -9.73
CA THR A 429 26.99 -18.52 -8.47
C THR A 429 26.79 -17.56 -7.31
N LEU A 430 25.82 -17.87 -6.45
CA LEU A 430 25.50 -17.08 -5.27
C LEU A 430 26.46 -17.39 -4.11
N PRO A 431 26.75 -16.42 -3.23
CA PRO A 431 27.51 -16.65 -2.00
C PRO A 431 26.85 -17.72 -1.11
N GLY A 432 27.66 -18.41 -0.30
CA GLY A 432 27.15 -19.37 0.68
C GLY A 432 26.15 -18.72 1.64
N GLY A 433 24.98 -19.33 1.81
CA GLY A 433 23.89 -18.80 2.63
C GLY A 433 23.02 -17.72 1.95
N ALA A 434 23.30 -17.36 0.69
CA ALA A 434 22.44 -16.51 -0.10
C ALA A 434 21.44 -17.30 -0.94
N ALA A 435 20.20 -16.79 -1.06
CA ALA A 435 19.17 -17.38 -1.91
C ALA A 435 18.36 -16.32 -2.63
N ILE A 436 18.03 -16.52 -3.91
CA ILE A 436 17.07 -15.70 -4.67
C ILE A 436 15.67 -15.92 -4.09
N SER A 437 15.02 -14.84 -3.69
CA SER A 437 13.64 -14.84 -3.19
C SER A 437 12.65 -14.30 -4.20
N ASN A 438 13.07 -13.39 -5.07
CA ASN A 438 12.22 -12.83 -6.13
C ASN A 438 13.07 -12.39 -7.32
N MET A 439 12.64 -12.68 -8.55
CA MET A 439 13.37 -12.38 -9.80
C MET A 439 12.49 -11.56 -10.72
N TRP A 440 13.06 -10.58 -11.41
CA TRP A 440 12.38 -9.83 -12.47
C TRP A 440 13.25 -9.75 -13.73
N ASN A 441 12.59 -9.65 -14.88
CA ASN A 441 13.21 -9.59 -16.22
C ASN A 441 14.13 -10.78 -16.55
N GLY A 442 14.02 -11.89 -15.82
CA GLY A 442 14.70 -13.15 -16.09
C GLY A 442 13.91 -14.35 -15.57
N VAL A 443 14.21 -15.54 -16.08
CA VAL A 443 13.62 -16.82 -15.63
C VAL A 443 14.74 -17.66 -15.02
N THR A 444 14.62 -18.05 -13.75
CA THR A 444 15.67 -18.78 -13.04
C THR A 444 15.40 -20.27 -12.94
N SER A 445 16.46 -21.08 -12.99
CA SER A 445 16.40 -22.54 -12.84
C SER A 445 16.49 -23.02 -11.38
N GLY A 446 16.73 -22.12 -10.43
CA GLY A 446 16.93 -22.45 -9.03
C GLY A 446 17.12 -21.19 -8.18
N THR A 447 17.27 -21.35 -6.87
CA THR A 447 17.31 -20.21 -5.95
C THR A 447 18.58 -20.13 -5.10
N THR A 448 19.41 -21.18 -5.03
CA THR A 448 20.63 -21.23 -4.20
C THR A 448 21.81 -21.81 -4.97
N GLY A 449 23.04 -21.50 -4.56
CA GLY A 449 24.26 -22.04 -5.18
C GLY A 449 24.46 -21.50 -6.60
N THR A 450 24.80 -22.37 -7.56
CA THR A 450 24.90 -22.00 -8.98
C THR A 450 23.54 -22.12 -9.65
N VAL A 451 23.01 -21.00 -10.13
CA VAL A 451 21.73 -20.90 -10.83
C VAL A 451 21.93 -20.45 -12.27
N THR A 452 21.00 -20.81 -13.14
CA THR A 452 20.93 -20.24 -14.49
C THR A 452 19.76 -19.29 -14.59
N VAL A 453 19.94 -18.15 -15.25
CA VAL A 453 18.91 -17.17 -15.56
C VAL A 453 18.84 -16.97 -17.08
N THR A 454 17.68 -17.18 -17.68
CA THR A 454 17.44 -16.92 -19.11
C THR A 454 16.57 -15.69 -19.31
N ASN A 455 16.61 -15.12 -20.52
CA ASN A 455 15.76 -14.01 -20.90
C ASN A 455 14.26 -14.33 -20.79
N GLN A 456 13.47 -13.29 -20.55
CA GLN A 456 12.03 -13.30 -20.80
C GLN A 456 11.78 -13.16 -22.30
N ASN A 457 10.54 -13.41 -22.74
CA ASN A 457 10.17 -13.33 -24.16
C ASN A 457 10.41 -11.95 -24.80
N TYR A 458 10.41 -10.88 -24.01
CA TYR A 458 10.54 -9.51 -24.50
C TYR A 458 11.96 -8.92 -24.44
N ASN A 459 12.91 -9.55 -23.74
CA ASN A 459 14.26 -8.98 -23.53
C ASN A 459 15.42 -9.88 -23.98
N GLY A 460 15.14 -10.90 -24.79
CA GLY A 460 16.17 -11.79 -25.35
C GLY A 460 16.91 -11.22 -26.55
N SER A 461 16.22 -10.46 -27.41
CA SER A 461 16.80 -9.90 -28.64
C SER A 461 17.58 -8.63 -28.34
N LEU A 462 18.90 -8.66 -28.54
CA LEU A 462 19.79 -7.51 -28.38
C LEU A 462 20.63 -7.33 -29.64
N GLY A 463 20.64 -6.11 -30.17
CA GLY A 463 21.59 -5.71 -31.22
C GLY A 463 23.03 -5.77 -30.72
N ALA A 464 24.00 -5.74 -31.64
CA ALA A 464 25.43 -5.70 -31.28
C ALA A 464 25.73 -4.55 -30.30
N GLY A 465 26.42 -4.86 -29.20
CA GLY A 465 26.75 -3.89 -28.13
C GLY A 465 25.57 -3.42 -27.26
N GLN A 466 24.33 -3.82 -27.56
CA GLN A 466 23.16 -3.46 -26.76
C GLN A 466 23.11 -4.28 -25.47
N ALA A 467 22.44 -3.72 -24.46
CA ALA A 467 22.33 -4.34 -23.15
C ALA A 467 20.90 -4.37 -22.63
N THR A 468 20.62 -5.36 -21.81
CA THR A 468 19.43 -5.43 -20.96
C THR A 468 19.84 -5.68 -19.52
N SER A 469 18.88 -5.72 -18.60
CA SER A 469 19.14 -6.06 -17.22
C SER A 469 18.01 -6.88 -16.64
N PHE A 470 18.39 -7.84 -15.82
CA PHE A 470 17.50 -8.50 -14.88
C PHE A 470 17.98 -8.23 -13.46
N GLY A 471 17.10 -8.40 -12.50
CA GLY A 471 17.46 -8.23 -11.11
C GLY A 471 16.71 -9.20 -10.24
N PHE A 472 17.17 -9.31 -9.01
CA PHE A 472 16.55 -10.16 -8.03
C PHE A 472 16.74 -9.62 -6.62
N GLN A 473 15.79 -9.94 -5.77
CA GLN A 473 15.96 -9.85 -4.33
C GLN A 473 16.54 -11.18 -3.84
N GLY A 474 17.56 -11.08 -2.99
CA GLY A 474 18.18 -12.21 -2.31
C GLY A 474 18.10 -12.10 -0.80
N THR A 475 18.12 -13.25 -0.14
CA THR A 475 18.35 -13.39 1.31
C THR A 475 19.85 -13.58 1.55
N GLY A 476 20.34 -13.30 2.76
CA GLY A 476 21.76 -13.42 3.11
C GLY A 476 22.59 -12.23 2.63
N THR A 477 23.83 -12.48 2.20
CA THR A 477 24.75 -11.47 1.66
C THR A 477 24.85 -11.56 0.15
N GLY A 478 24.73 -10.43 -0.55
CA GLY A 478 24.87 -10.35 -2.01
C GLY A 478 26.32 -10.20 -2.47
N SER A 479 27.25 -9.94 -1.55
CA SER A 479 28.66 -9.75 -1.89
C SER A 479 29.33 -11.09 -2.21
N GLY A 480 30.11 -11.15 -3.30
CA GLY A 480 30.86 -12.35 -3.71
C GLY A 480 30.16 -13.23 -4.76
N ALA A 481 29.04 -12.79 -5.35
CA ALA A 481 28.42 -13.50 -6.46
C ALA A 481 29.28 -13.41 -7.74
N THR A 482 29.32 -14.47 -8.54
CA THR A 482 29.99 -14.47 -9.86
C THR A 482 28.97 -14.71 -10.97
N VAL A 483 29.17 -14.08 -12.12
CA VAL A 483 28.28 -14.21 -13.30
C VAL A 483 29.07 -14.48 -14.57
N SER A 484 28.51 -15.32 -15.45
CA SER A 484 28.98 -15.52 -16.83
C SER A 484 27.79 -15.57 -17.78
N CYS A 485 27.99 -15.24 -19.06
CA CYS A 485 26.91 -15.17 -20.05
C CYS A 485 27.23 -16.03 -21.28
N THR A 486 26.21 -16.74 -21.77
CA THR A 486 26.21 -17.48 -23.03
C THR A 486 25.10 -16.94 -23.92
N ALA A 487 25.43 -16.56 -25.16
CA ALA A 487 24.44 -16.06 -26.11
C ALA A 487 23.64 -17.22 -26.71
N GLY A 488 22.36 -16.97 -27.00
CA GLY A 488 21.39 -17.91 -27.59
C GLY A 488 20.95 -17.51 -28.99
#